data_AF-A0A0B7C121-F1
#
_entry.id   AF-A0A0B7C121-F1
#
_cell.length_a   1.000
_cell.length_b   1.000
_cell.length_c   1.000
_cell.angle_alpha   90.00
_cell.angle_beta   90.00
_cell.angle_gamma   90.00
#
_symmetry.space_group_name_H-M   'P 1'
#
loop_
_entity.id
_entity.type
_entity.pdbx_description
1 polymer ?
#
loop_
_entity_poly.entity_id
_entity_poly.type
_entity_poly.pdbx_seq_one_letter_code
_entity_poly.pdbx_strand_id
1 'polypeptide(L)'
;WFTIGTLLKRGSDFAPVAVSQRILTAGFLFFVLITVSTYTANMAAFLTTENFAETIDSFEALSSSDSMGVSTVRNSATMAFLKASKIHMYMRLWTKAQKSGGLVESAKHGLNITLKGRHAFIFDYLINEAAQNVECKVM
;
A
#
# COMPACT_ATOMS: atom_id res chain seq x y z
N TRP A 1 -35.78 -4.86 23.44
CA TRP A 1 -34.98 -5.92 24.11
C TRP A 1 -34.82 -7.16 23.21
N PHE A 2 -35.91 -7.83 22.79
CA PHE A 2 -35.88 -9.00 21.89
C PHE A 2 -35.16 -8.74 20.54
N THR A 3 -35.38 -7.58 19.93
CA THR A 3 -34.70 -7.15 18.68
C THR A 3 -33.19 -6.94 18.85
N ILE A 4 -32.74 -6.47 20.02
CA ILE A 4 -31.33 -6.24 20.33
C ILE A 4 -30.63 -7.58 20.65
N GLY A 5 -31.31 -8.50 21.33
CA GLY A 5 -30.78 -9.85 21.61
C GLY A 5 -30.57 -10.68 20.34
N THR A 6 -31.56 -10.67 19.43
CA THR A 6 -31.46 -11.35 18.12
C THR A 6 -30.36 -10.75 17.22
N LEU A 7 -30.17 -9.43 17.23
CA LEU A 7 -29.06 -8.75 16.56
C LEU A 7 -27.68 -9.20 17.07
N LEU A 8 -27.52 -9.31 18.39
CA LEU A 8 -26.26 -9.67 19.04
C LEU A 8 -25.99 -11.18 19.09
N LYS A 9 -26.79 -12.01 18.39
CA LYS A 9 -26.80 -13.49 18.52
C LYS A 9 -26.89 -13.99 19.96
N ARG A 10 -27.38 -13.15 20.88
CA ARG A 10 -27.62 -13.52 22.28
C ARG A 10 -29.03 -14.07 22.34
N GLY A 11 -29.14 -15.39 22.48
CA GLY A 11 -30.44 -16.06 22.61
C GLY A 11 -31.31 -15.33 23.64
N SER A 12 -32.57 -15.09 23.29
CA SER A 12 -33.55 -14.49 24.20
C SER A 12 -34.45 -15.58 24.75
N ASP A 13 -34.73 -15.58 26.05
CA ASP A 13 -35.66 -16.51 26.70
C ASP A 13 -37.13 -16.36 26.28
N PHE A 14 -37.45 -15.37 25.43
CA PHE A 14 -38.78 -15.17 24.86
C PHE A 14 -38.90 -15.86 23.50
N ALA A 15 -39.75 -16.89 23.40
CA ALA A 15 -40.12 -17.54 22.14
C ALA A 15 -41.49 -17.02 21.65
N PRO A 16 -41.60 -16.51 20.40
CA PRO A 16 -42.88 -16.06 19.87
C PRO A 16 -43.87 -17.23 19.68
N VAL A 17 -45.02 -17.15 20.36
CA VAL A 17 -46.04 -18.19 20.40
C VAL A 17 -46.99 -18.10 19.19
N ALA A 18 -47.32 -16.88 18.73
CA ALA A 18 -48.23 -16.68 17.60
C ALA A 18 -47.53 -16.80 16.23
N VAL A 19 -48.24 -17.36 15.23
CA VAL A 19 -47.70 -17.58 13.86
C VAL A 19 -47.27 -16.26 13.20
N SER A 20 -48.04 -15.19 13.38
CA SER A 20 -47.72 -13.86 12.84
C SER A 20 -46.38 -13.31 13.38
N GLN A 21 -46.09 -13.55 14.65
CA GLN A 21 -44.84 -13.11 15.29
C GLN A 21 -43.63 -13.91 14.79
N ARG A 22 -43.80 -15.18 14.44
CA ARG A 22 -42.74 -16.00 13.84
C ARG A 22 -42.35 -15.50 12.45
N ILE A 23 -43.33 -15.12 11.61
CA ILE A 23 -43.06 -14.59 10.26
C ILE A 23 -42.29 -13.27 10.35
N LEU A 24 -42.70 -12.36 11.24
CA LEU A 24 -41.99 -11.10 11.50
C LEU A 24 -40.56 -11.34 12.02
N THR A 25 -40.38 -12.32 12.90
CA THR A 25 -39.05 -12.67 13.45
C THR A 25 -38.14 -13.27 12.39
N ALA A 26 -38.68 -14.13 11.51
CA ALA A 26 -37.92 -14.71 10.40
C ALA A 26 -37.49 -13.65 9.37
N GLY A 27 -38.39 -12.72 9.01
CA GLY A 27 -38.05 -11.60 8.14
C GLY A 27 -37.01 -10.67 8.76
N PHE A 28 -37.13 -10.37 10.05
CA PHE A 28 -36.15 -9.58 10.78
C PHE A 28 -34.79 -10.30 10.85
N LEU A 29 -34.77 -11.61 11.11
CA LEU A 29 -33.54 -12.41 11.15
C LEU A 29 -32.84 -12.45 9.79
N PHE A 30 -33.61 -12.54 8.69
CA PHE A 30 -33.08 -12.46 7.34
C PHE A 30 -32.44 -11.10 7.04
N PHE A 31 -33.10 -10.00 7.43
CA PHE A 31 -32.55 -8.66 7.30
C PHE A 31 -31.25 -8.46 8.09
N VAL A 32 -31.20 -8.97 9.33
CA VAL A 32 -30.01 -8.93 10.18
C VAL A 32 -28.86 -9.72 9.58
N LEU A 33 -29.13 -10.92 9.04
CA LEU A 33 -28.12 -11.74 8.39
C LEU A 33 -27.47 -11.00 7.20
N ILE A 34 -28.27 -10.40 6.32
CA ILE A 34 -27.75 -9.65 5.17
C ILE A 34 -26.88 -8.48 5.65
N THR A 35 -27.37 -7.69 6.61
CA THR A 35 -26.65 -6.52 7.12
C THR A 35 -25.30 -6.90 7.73
N VAL A 36 -25.27 -7.95 8.56
CA VAL A 36 -24.03 -8.45 9.18
C VAL A 36 -23.09 -9.01 8.13
N SER A 37 -23.59 -9.80 7.17
CA SER A 37 -22.79 -10.35 6.08
C SER A 37 -22.13 -9.27 5.23
N THR A 38 -22.85 -8.20 4.86
CA THR A 38 -22.29 -7.08 4.10
C THR A 38 -21.25 -6.30 4.92
N TYR A 39 -21.51 -6.08 6.21
CA TYR A 39 -20.54 -5.44 7.09
C TYR A 39 -19.27 -6.30 7.25
N THR A 40 -19.42 -7.60 7.47
CA THR A 40 -18.31 -8.55 7.54
C THR A 40 -17.56 -8.65 6.21
N ALA A 41 -18.24 -8.56 5.07
CA ALA A 41 -17.60 -8.58 3.75
C ALA A 41 -16.77 -7.31 3.50
N ASN A 42 -17.30 -6.13 3.81
CA ASN A 42 -16.57 -4.87 3.65
C ASN A 42 -15.40 -4.78 4.64
N MET A 43 -15.59 -5.27 5.87
CA MET A 43 -14.53 -5.38 6.87
C MET A 43 -13.45 -6.37 6.43
N ALA A 44 -13.82 -7.54 5.90
CA ALA A 44 -12.88 -8.53 5.40
C ALA A 44 -12.10 -7.97 4.20
N ALA A 45 -12.78 -7.28 3.28
CA ALA A 45 -12.13 -6.60 2.16
C ALA A 45 -11.12 -5.56 2.66
N PHE A 46 -11.47 -4.79 3.69
CA PHE A 46 -10.52 -3.87 4.31
C PHE A 46 -9.32 -4.59 4.95
N LEU A 47 -9.53 -5.72 5.61
CA LEU A 47 -8.48 -6.49 6.27
C LEU A 47 -7.57 -7.25 5.28
N THR A 48 -8.09 -7.67 4.13
CA THR A 48 -7.27 -8.30 3.08
C THR A 48 -6.65 -7.28 2.13
N THR A 49 -7.11 -6.03 2.17
CA THR A 49 -6.44 -4.95 1.45
C THR A 49 -5.16 -4.62 2.22
N GLU A 50 -4.06 -5.25 1.80
CA GLU A 50 -2.75 -4.73 2.11
C GLU A 50 -2.62 -3.39 1.40
N ASN A 51 -2.80 -2.31 2.15
CA ASN A 51 -2.35 -1.00 1.69
C ASN A 51 -0.83 -1.10 1.59
N PHE A 52 -0.30 -1.13 0.37
CA PHE A 52 1.11 -0.85 0.12
C PHE A 52 1.37 0.54 0.68
N ALA A 53 1.81 0.59 1.94
CA ALA A 53 1.93 1.82 2.69
C ALA A 53 2.93 2.72 1.96
N GLU A 54 2.45 3.87 1.51
CA GLU A 54 3.22 4.89 0.78
C GLU A 54 3.94 4.36 -0.47
N THR A 55 3.19 3.88 -1.46
CA THR A 55 3.73 3.89 -2.83
C THR A 55 4.06 5.33 -3.18
N ILE A 56 5.31 5.58 -3.57
CA ILE A 56 5.75 6.89 -4.01
C ILE A 56 5.35 7.03 -5.47
N ASP A 57 4.18 7.62 -5.71
CA ASP A 57 3.62 7.74 -7.06
C ASP A 57 4.36 8.78 -7.93
N SER A 58 5.14 9.68 -7.31
CA SER A 58 5.87 10.72 -8.03
C SER A 58 7.25 10.98 -7.46
N PHE A 59 8.16 11.38 -8.34
CA PHE A 59 9.48 11.86 -7.93
C PHE A 59 9.40 13.11 -7.03
N GLU A 60 8.30 13.87 -7.06
CA GLU A 60 8.09 15.01 -6.17
C GLU A 60 7.84 14.54 -4.73
N ALA A 61 6.97 13.54 -4.55
CA ALA A 61 6.77 12.87 -3.27
C ALA A 61 8.08 12.20 -2.78
N LEU A 62 8.86 11.59 -3.69
CA LEU A 62 10.18 11.03 -3.36
C LEU A 62 11.16 12.10 -2.85
N SER A 63 11.11 13.29 -3.45
CA SER A 63 11.98 14.41 -3.09
C SER A 63 11.60 15.06 -1.77
N SER A 64 10.32 14.99 -1.37
CA SER A 64 9.80 15.59 -0.14
C SER A 64 9.85 14.65 1.06
N SER A 65 9.71 13.34 0.84
CA SER A 65 9.79 12.34 1.91
C SER A 65 11.24 12.18 2.38
N ASP A 66 11.52 12.15 3.69
CA ASP A 66 12.87 11.85 4.23
C ASP A 66 13.01 10.36 4.62
N SER A 67 11.92 9.58 4.55
CA SER A 67 11.90 8.18 5.03
C SER A 67 12.56 7.18 4.08
N MET A 68 12.84 7.57 2.83
CA MET A 68 13.38 6.69 1.79
C MET A 68 14.69 7.23 1.20
N GLY A 69 15.77 6.45 1.22
CA GLY A 69 17.03 6.83 0.59
C GLY A 69 16.95 6.81 -0.94
N VAL A 70 17.82 7.56 -1.62
CA VAL A 70 17.89 7.55 -3.10
C VAL A 70 19.27 7.09 -3.53
N SER A 71 19.35 6.26 -4.56
CA SER A 71 20.60 5.78 -5.14
C SER A 71 20.64 5.95 -6.65
N THR A 72 21.84 6.17 -7.19
CA THR A 72 22.09 6.24 -8.63
C THR A 72 23.50 5.73 -8.94
N VAL A 73 23.76 5.38 -10.20
CA VAL A 73 25.06 4.84 -10.62
C VAL A 73 26.07 5.96 -10.82
N ARG A 74 27.29 5.80 -10.30
CA ARG A 74 28.40 6.75 -10.47
C ARG A 74 28.82 6.85 -11.94
N ASN A 75 29.27 8.03 -12.34
CA ASN A 75 29.74 8.32 -13.70
C ASN A 75 28.71 7.98 -14.80
N SER A 76 27.42 8.01 -14.48
CA SER A 76 26.34 7.73 -15.42
C SER A 76 25.73 9.03 -15.99
N ALA A 77 25.03 8.90 -17.11
CA ALA A 77 24.22 9.99 -17.67
C ALA A 77 23.15 10.47 -16.68
N THR A 78 22.55 9.55 -15.91
CA THR A 78 21.56 9.86 -14.88
C THR A 78 22.14 10.72 -13.74
N MET A 79 23.35 10.42 -13.29
CA MET A 79 24.07 11.24 -12.31
C MET A 79 24.36 12.65 -12.85
N ALA A 80 24.84 12.75 -14.09
CA ALA A 80 25.11 14.03 -14.73
C ALA A 80 23.83 14.87 -14.90
N PHE A 81 22.72 14.22 -15.27
CA PHE A 81 21.40 14.86 -15.39
C PHE A 81 20.89 15.40 -14.05
N LEU A 82 20.91 14.59 -12.99
CA LEU A 82 20.48 15.01 -11.64
C LEU A 82 21.30 16.20 -11.13
N LYS A 83 22.60 16.23 -11.43
CA LYS A 83 23.50 17.32 -11.05
C LYS A 83 23.32 18.58 -11.90
N ALA A 84 23.07 18.46 -13.20
CA ALA A 84 22.93 19.59 -14.12
C ALA A 84 21.52 20.22 -14.13
N SER A 85 20.53 19.51 -13.59
CA SER A 85 19.14 19.95 -13.59
C SER A 85 18.92 21.22 -12.75
N LYS A 86 18.11 22.15 -13.27
CA LYS A 86 17.74 23.41 -12.61
C LYS A 86 16.41 23.35 -11.85
N ILE A 87 15.69 22.23 -11.94
CA ILE A 87 14.39 22.06 -11.30
C ILE A 87 14.62 21.66 -9.83
N HIS A 88 13.97 22.37 -8.90
CA HIS A 88 14.16 22.21 -7.45
C HIS A 88 14.01 20.76 -6.96
N MET A 89 13.06 20.02 -7.54
CA MET A 89 12.79 18.63 -7.23
C MET A 89 13.97 17.70 -7.53
N TYR A 90 14.59 17.82 -8.72
CA TYR A 90 15.78 17.03 -9.07
C TYR A 90 17.02 17.43 -8.27
N MET A 91 17.16 18.72 -7.94
CA MET A 91 18.22 19.18 -7.04
C MET A 91 18.09 18.55 -5.64
N ARG A 92 16.87 18.47 -5.10
CA ARG A 92 16.60 17.80 -3.81
C ARG A 92 16.93 16.32 -3.89
N LEU A 93 16.53 15.64 -4.95
CA LEU A 93 16.87 14.23 -5.18
C LEU A 93 18.40 14.02 -5.26
N TRP A 94 19.12 14.89 -5.95
CA TRP A 94 20.58 14.85 -6.01
C TRP A 94 21.21 15.02 -4.62
N THR A 95 20.79 16.03 -3.85
CA THR A 95 21.30 16.25 -2.49
C THR A 95 20.99 15.06 -1.58
N LYS A 96 19.84 14.42 -1.78
CA LYS A 96 19.42 13.25 -1.02
C LYS A 96 20.27 12.03 -1.36
N ALA A 97 20.51 11.77 -2.65
CA ALA A 97 21.39 10.70 -3.10
C ALA A 97 22.83 10.88 -2.58
N GLN A 98 23.30 12.12 -2.50
CA GLN A 98 24.61 12.44 -1.94
C GLN A 98 24.64 12.25 -0.40
N LYS A 99 23.59 12.70 0.31
CA LYS A 99 23.47 12.58 1.77
C LYS A 99 23.34 11.11 2.23
N SER A 100 22.61 10.28 1.49
CA SER A 100 22.44 8.85 1.81
C SER A 100 23.62 7.99 1.34
N GLY A 101 24.66 8.57 0.73
CA GLY A 101 25.76 7.79 0.15
C GLY A 101 25.30 6.84 -0.95
N GLY A 102 24.20 7.14 -1.63
CA GLY A 102 23.54 6.27 -2.61
C GLY A 102 24.24 6.20 -3.96
N LEU A 103 25.49 6.62 -4.05
CA LEU A 103 26.28 6.59 -5.28
C LEU A 103 26.91 5.21 -5.44
N VAL A 104 26.35 4.43 -6.34
CA VAL A 104 26.69 3.01 -6.52
C VAL A 104 27.57 2.80 -7.76
N GLU A 105 28.51 1.86 -7.72
CA GLU A 105 29.40 1.57 -8.87
C GLU A 105 28.70 0.81 -10.02
N SER A 106 27.67 0.02 -9.73
CA SER A 106 26.99 -0.84 -10.71
C SER A 106 25.48 -0.91 -10.49
N ALA A 107 24.71 -1.04 -11.58
CA ALA A 107 23.26 -1.17 -11.52
C ALA A 107 22.80 -2.39 -10.70
N LYS A 108 23.52 -3.52 -10.79
CA LYS A 108 23.21 -4.73 -10.01
C LYS A 108 23.33 -4.49 -8.50
N HIS A 109 24.32 -3.70 -8.09
CA HIS A 109 24.49 -3.33 -6.69
C HIS A 109 23.40 -2.34 -6.25
N GLY A 110 22.97 -1.44 -7.14
CA GLY A 110 21.85 -0.52 -6.89
C GLY A 110 20.54 -1.26 -6.63
N LEU A 111 20.21 -2.23 -7.49
CA LEU A 111 19.03 -3.08 -7.34
C LEU A 111 19.04 -3.86 -6.02
N ASN A 112 20.18 -4.45 -5.63
CA ASN A 112 20.29 -5.21 -4.39
C ASN A 112 20.07 -4.34 -3.13
N ILE A 113 20.44 -3.06 -3.17
CA ILE A 113 20.16 -2.11 -2.07
C ILE A 113 18.65 -1.83 -1.98
N THR A 114 17.99 -1.63 -3.12
CA THR A 114 16.54 -1.40 -3.20
C THR A 114 15.73 -2.61 -2.71
N LEU A 115 16.18 -3.83 -2.98
CA LEU A 115 15.52 -5.04 -2.49
C LEU A 115 15.62 -5.23 -0.97
N LYS A 116 16.72 -4.77 -0.37
CA LYS A 116 17.03 -5.01 1.05
C LYS A 116 16.49 -3.95 2.00
N GLY A 117 16.17 -2.76 1.49
CA GLY A 117 15.77 -1.64 2.34
C GLY A 117 14.88 -0.64 1.61
N ARG A 118 14.41 0.38 2.33
CA ARG A 118 13.61 1.48 1.78
C ARG A 118 14.51 2.45 1.00
N HIS A 119 14.89 2.06 -0.22
CA HIS A 119 15.74 2.83 -1.11
C HIS A 119 15.22 2.84 -2.54
N ALA A 120 15.05 4.03 -3.12
CA ALA A 120 14.70 4.19 -4.53
C ALA A 120 15.97 4.23 -5.40
N PHE A 121 16.04 3.39 -6.42
CA PHE A 121 17.14 3.36 -7.38
C PHE A 121 16.75 4.06 -8.68
N ILE A 122 17.45 5.15 -9.01
CA ILE A 122 17.19 5.96 -10.19
C ILE A 122 18.29 5.70 -11.23
N PHE A 123 17.91 5.07 -12.34
CA PHE A 123 18.79 4.74 -13.45
C PHE A 123 18.03 4.71 -14.79
N ASP A 124 18.59 4.07 -15.81
CA ASP A 124 17.99 3.89 -17.12
C ASP A 124 16.71 3.06 -17.06
N TYR A 125 15.69 3.51 -17.80
CA TYR A 125 14.38 2.87 -17.84
C TYR A 125 14.47 1.42 -18.32
N LEU A 126 15.31 1.13 -19.33
CA LEU A 126 15.44 -0.23 -19.90
C LEU A 126 15.91 -1.24 -18.86
N ILE A 127 16.85 -0.82 -18.00
CA ILE A 127 17.40 -1.68 -16.95
C ILE A 127 16.38 -1.88 -15.83
N ASN A 128 15.65 -0.83 -15.47
CA ASN A 128 14.62 -0.91 -14.43
C ASN A 128 13.43 -1.77 -14.88
N GLU A 129 12.96 -1.62 -16.11
CA GLU A 129 11.88 -2.44 -16.68
C GLU A 129 12.31 -3.91 -16.80
N ALA A 130 13.54 -4.17 -17.24
CA ALA A 130 14.09 -5.53 -17.26
C ALA A 130 14.17 -6.13 -15.85
N ALA A 131 14.57 -5.34 -14.85
CA ALA A 131 14.63 -5.79 -13.46
C ALA A 131 13.24 -6.07 -12.88
N GLN A 132 12.23 -5.24 -13.18
CA GLN A 132 10.85 -5.44 -12.73
C GLN A 132 10.23 -6.72 -13.31
N ASN A 133 10.55 -7.05 -14.56
CA ASN A 133 10.07 -8.28 -15.20
C ASN A 133 10.71 -9.56 -14.61
N VAL A 134 11.92 -9.45 -14.05
CA VAL A 134 12.62 -10.58 -13.42
C VAL A 134 12.30 -10.66 -11.93
N GLU A 135 12.19 -9.52 -11.25
CA GLU A 135 11.96 -9.41 -9.83
C GLU A 135 10.71 -8.57 -9.53
N CYS A 136 9.59 -9.25 -9.26
CA CYS A 136 8.29 -8.64 -8.95
C CYS A 136 8.26 -7.81 -7.65
N LYS A 137 9.39 -7.66 -6.95
CA LYS A 137 9.53 -6.85 -5.72
C LYS A 137 10.07 -5.45 -5.98
N VAL A 138 10.55 -5.17 -7.20
CA VAL A 138 11.06 -3.86 -7.60
C VAL A 138 9.94 -3.14 -8.34
N MET A 139 9.35 -2.13 -7.71
CA MET A 139 8.35 -1.21 -8.28
C MET A 139 8.83 0.23 -8.08
#